data_AF-A0AB40DND0-F1
#
_entry.id   AF-A0AB40DND0-F1
#
_cell.length_a   1.000
_cell.length_b   1.000
_cell.length_c   1.000
_cell.angle_alpha   90.00
_cell.angle_beta   90.00
_cell.angle_gamma   90.00
#
_symmetry.space_group_name_H-M   'P 1'
#
loop_
_entity.id
_entity.type
_entity.pdbx_description
1 polymer ?
#
loop_
_entity_poly.entity_id
_entity_poly.type
_entity_poly.pdbx_seq_one_letter_code
_entity_poly.pdbx_strand_id
1 'polypeptide(L)'
;MFLSQDMKNDLMSIILEEIFSTGITIKYSDFSVLLDEICCHLPGEEKCKDYYFISRDGKKNPSGKLYSKYKNRRSRIKLKLAQNELLEKDEDLENQTPEVSESDRIALSLKLSLNRDGDNWDLVCEKWKKTFHLRQQEVKQLDSQEFFAAWLKFAYAQATDLIEIDFEMMYPRRSSFLFSKWEAFKNKIFNFYDYNISNEAKLCKKIDSQDYLISILLCAVLPSTARFKNEKGKFIKGATILDSQESFVLRLTTINDYMVQIERIIYKYYTSGLTLQPFVIVTLYQHAHVPKRKQEKGKRPQKRRKKAKAADQEEAASQEAVADKADDDKAHGQ
;
A
#
# COMPACT_ATOMS: atom_id res chain seq x y z
N MET A 1 -9.76 -11.81 53.71
CA MET A 1 -8.91 -12.76 52.96
C MET A 1 -8.52 -12.08 51.66
N PHE A 2 -7.23 -12.01 51.32
CA PHE A 2 -6.79 -11.45 50.02
C PHE A 2 -6.70 -12.58 49.01
N LEU A 3 -7.30 -12.42 47.84
CA LEU A 3 -7.16 -13.42 46.78
C LEU A 3 -5.78 -13.31 46.11
N SER A 4 -5.18 -14.46 45.81
CA SER A 4 -4.00 -14.49 44.93
C SER A 4 -4.40 -14.11 43.51
N GLN A 5 -3.43 -13.70 42.70
CA GLN A 5 -3.69 -13.26 41.32
C GLN A 5 -4.43 -14.32 40.46
N ASP A 6 -4.11 -15.59 40.67
CA ASP A 6 -4.75 -16.70 39.96
C ASP A 6 -6.20 -16.86 40.41
N MET A 7 -6.48 -16.81 41.71
CA MET A 7 -7.85 -16.84 42.24
C MET A 7 -8.69 -15.66 41.73
N LYS A 8 -8.09 -14.46 41.59
CA LYS A 8 -8.78 -13.31 40.98
C LYS A 8 -9.10 -13.56 39.51
N ASN A 9 -8.20 -14.24 38.78
CA ASN A 9 -8.44 -14.59 37.38
C ASN A 9 -9.56 -15.62 37.24
N ASP A 10 -9.63 -16.59 38.14
CA ASP A 10 -10.66 -17.62 38.18
C ASP A 10 -12.03 -17.03 38.53
N LEU A 11 -12.08 -16.17 39.55
CA LEU A 11 -13.27 -15.41 39.90
C LEU A 11 -13.83 -14.63 38.69
N MET A 12 -12.96 -13.91 37.97
CA MET A 12 -13.35 -13.20 36.76
C MET A 12 -13.85 -14.15 35.67
N SER A 13 -13.27 -15.35 35.54
CA SER A 13 -13.70 -16.33 34.54
C SER A 13 -15.10 -16.86 34.88
N ILE A 14 -15.36 -17.20 36.14
CA ILE A 14 -16.66 -17.68 36.64
C ILE A 14 -17.76 -16.62 36.41
N ILE A 15 -17.50 -15.37 36.83
CA ILE A 15 -18.45 -14.26 36.64
C ILE A 15 -18.79 -14.08 35.15
N LEU A 16 -17.78 -14.12 34.28
CA LEU A 16 -18.00 -13.98 32.85
C LEU A 16 -18.73 -15.18 32.25
N GLU A 17 -18.46 -16.41 32.70
CA GLU A 17 -19.18 -17.60 32.27
C GLU A 17 -20.67 -17.48 32.58
N GLU A 18 -21.03 -17.05 33.78
CA GLU A 18 -22.42 -16.84 34.18
C GLU A 18 -23.12 -15.74 33.34
N ILE A 19 -22.44 -14.63 33.08
CA ILE A 19 -22.98 -13.56 32.23
C ILE A 19 -23.24 -14.07 30.80
N PHE A 20 -22.33 -14.89 30.26
CA PHE A 20 -22.48 -15.40 28.91
C PHE A 20 -23.49 -16.55 28.82
N SER A 21 -23.63 -17.40 29.85
CA SER A 21 -24.62 -18.47 29.91
C SER A 21 -26.05 -17.91 30.03
N THR A 22 -26.22 -16.83 30.78
CA THR A 22 -27.50 -16.13 30.96
C THR A 22 -27.85 -15.15 29.82
N GLY A 23 -26.93 -14.93 28.87
CA GLY A 23 -27.15 -14.03 27.72
C GLY A 23 -27.19 -12.54 28.08
N ILE A 24 -26.73 -12.16 29.27
CA ILE A 24 -26.81 -10.78 29.76
C ILE A 24 -25.83 -9.87 29.01
N THR A 25 -26.31 -8.70 28.61
CA THR A 25 -25.47 -7.65 28.01
C THR A 25 -25.09 -6.59 29.04
N ILE A 26 -23.86 -6.68 29.53
CA ILE A 26 -23.26 -5.71 30.45
C ILE A 26 -22.88 -4.41 29.70
N LYS A 27 -23.33 -3.27 30.23
CA LYS A 27 -22.96 -1.89 29.87
C LYS A 27 -21.85 -1.36 30.78
N TYR A 28 -21.34 -0.17 30.48
CA TYR A 28 -20.27 0.47 31.27
C TYR A 28 -20.63 0.64 32.75
N SER A 29 -21.84 1.10 33.04
CA SER A 29 -22.36 1.32 34.40
C SER A 29 -22.35 0.06 35.26
N ASP A 30 -22.57 -1.08 34.63
CA ASP A 30 -22.83 -2.34 35.32
C ASP A 30 -21.53 -2.94 35.87
N PHE A 31 -20.36 -2.54 35.34
CA PHE A 31 -19.06 -2.93 35.89
C PHE A 31 -18.82 -2.35 37.29
N SER A 32 -19.34 -1.16 37.58
CA SER A 32 -19.27 -0.60 38.93
C SER A 32 -20.12 -1.41 39.90
N VAL A 33 -21.32 -1.83 39.48
CA VAL A 33 -22.23 -2.67 40.28
C VAL A 33 -21.61 -4.04 40.57
N LEU A 34 -21.02 -4.68 39.56
CA LEU A 34 -20.31 -5.95 39.72
C LEU A 34 -19.11 -5.81 40.68
N LEU A 35 -18.44 -4.66 40.65
CA LEU A 35 -17.30 -4.40 41.53
C LEU A 35 -17.73 -4.24 42.99
N ASP A 36 -18.86 -3.57 43.22
CA ASP A 36 -19.45 -3.41 44.55
C ASP A 36 -19.94 -4.76 45.09
N GLU A 37 -20.51 -5.62 44.24
CA GLU A 37 -20.92 -6.98 44.60
C GLU A 37 -19.72 -7.88 44.95
N ILE A 38 -18.64 -7.85 44.15
CA ILE A 38 -17.38 -8.52 44.48
C ILE A 38 -16.88 -8.07 45.85
N CYS A 39 -16.90 -6.77 46.13
CA CYS A 39 -16.39 -6.23 47.39
C CYS A 39 -17.34 -6.50 48.57
N CYS A 40 -18.65 -6.63 48.32
CA CYS A 40 -19.64 -7.05 49.30
C CYS A 40 -19.38 -8.49 49.77
N HIS A 41 -19.13 -9.41 48.84
CA HIS A 41 -18.85 -10.82 49.16
C HIS A 41 -17.39 -11.07 49.57
N LEU A 42 -16.46 -10.23 49.11
CA LEU A 42 -15.03 -10.33 49.39
C LEU A 42 -14.47 -8.96 49.84
N PRO A 43 -14.69 -8.56 51.12
CA PRO A 43 -14.27 -7.24 51.61
C PRO A 43 -12.76 -6.96 51.51
N GLY A 44 -11.94 -8.00 51.37
CA GLY A 44 -10.50 -7.87 51.14
C GLY A 44 -10.13 -7.31 49.76
N GLU A 45 -11.04 -7.37 48.78
CA GLU A 45 -10.82 -6.90 47.42
C GLU A 45 -11.03 -5.38 47.24
N GLU A 46 -11.52 -4.68 48.27
CA GLU A 46 -11.74 -3.22 48.25
C GLU A 46 -10.46 -2.46 47.87
N LYS A 47 -9.29 -2.91 48.35
CA LYS A 47 -7.98 -2.31 48.05
C LYS A 47 -7.46 -2.62 46.64
N CYS A 48 -8.16 -3.48 45.90
CA CYS A 48 -7.76 -3.95 44.57
C CYS A 48 -8.85 -3.73 43.52
N LYS A 49 -9.81 -2.83 43.77
CA LYS A 49 -10.89 -2.47 42.83
C LYS A 49 -10.37 -2.17 41.42
N ASP A 50 -9.28 -1.41 41.33
CA ASP A 50 -8.64 -1.03 40.07
C ASP A 50 -8.09 -2.22 39.26
N TYR A 51 -7.85 -3.38 39.90
CA TYR A 51 -7.43 -4.58 39.20
C TYR A 51 -8.52 -5.09 38.25
N TYR A 52 -9.78 -5.04 38.70
CA TYR A 52 -10.93 -5.56 37.96
C TYR A 52 -11.49 -4.50 37.01
N PHE A 53 -11.67 -3.28 37.51
CA PHE A 53 -12.28 -2.20 36.74
C PHE A 53 -11.81 -0.82 37.23
N ILE A 54 -11.46 0.05 36.27
CA ILE A 54 -11.10 1.44 36.51
C ILE A 54 -12.08 2.31 35.74
N SER A 55 -12.99 2.97 36.47
CA SER A 55 -13.81 4.05 35.93
C SER A 55 -12.92 5.26 35.66
N ARG A 56 -12.92 5.78 34.43
CA ARG A 56 -12.23 7.02 34.09
C ARG A 56 -13.27 8.03 33.66
N ASP A 57 -13.71 8.85 34.61
CA ASP A 57 -14.68 9.90 34.36
C ASP A 57 -14.20 10.79 33.19
N GLY A 58 -15.03 10.89 32.15
CA GLY A 58 -14.80 11.74 30.98
C GLY A 58 -13.93 11.16 29.84
N LYS A 59 -13.36 9.94 29.94
CA LYS A 59 -12.61 9.31 28.83
C LYS A 59 -13.24 8.00 28.36
N LYS A 60 -13.42 7.84 27.03
CA LYS A 60 -14.03 6.67 26.36
C LYS A 60 -13.30 5.32 26.52
N ASN A 61 -12.24 5.24 27.34
CA ASN A 61 -11.39 4.07 27.46
C ASN A 61 -11.33 3.56 28.91
N PRO A 62 -12.32 2.76 29.34
CA PRO A 62 -12.29 2.07 30.63
C PRO A 62 -11.12 1.09 30.66
N SER A 63 -10.60 0.80 31.85
CA SER A 63 -9.52 -0.17 32.02
C SER A 63 -9.85 -1.17 33.13
N GLY A 64 -8.96 -2.12 33.37
CA GLY A 64 -9.17 -3.21 34.32
C GLY A 64 -9.41 -4.56 33.64
N LYS A 65 -8.99 -5.64 34.31
CA LYS A 65 -8.93 -6.98 33.72
C LYS A 65 -10.30 -7.58 33.44
N LEU A 66 -11.28 -7.34 34.29
CA LEU A 66 -12.64 -7.88 34.12
C LEU A 66 -13.30 -7.26 32.88
N TYR A 67 -13.19 -5.94 32.74
CA TYR A 67 -13.67 -5.21 31.57
C TYR A 67 -12.99 -5.67 30.27
N SER A 68 -11.65 -5.77 30.28
CA SER A 68 -10.89 -6.23 29.11
C SER A 68 -11.24 -7.68 28.73
N LYS A 69 -11.33 -8.59 29.71
CA LYS A 69 -11.71 -10.00 29.47
C LYS A 69 -13.12 -10.08 28.84
N TYR A 70 -14.09 -9.35 29.37
CA TYR A 70 -15.45 -9.31 28.82
C TYR A 70 -15.48 -8.81 27.37
N LYS A 71 -14.88 -7.64 27.09
CA LYS A 71 -14.86 -7.06 25.73
C LYS A 71 -14.21 -8.00 24.72
N ASN A 72 -13.07 -8.60 25.09
CA ASN A 72 -12.36 -9.54 24.23
C ASN A 72 -13.19 -10.81 23.96
N ARG A 73 -13.80 -11.40 25.01
CA ARG A 73 -14.64 -12.59 24.87
C ARG A 73 -15.89 -12.30 24.04
N ARG A 74 -16.56 -11.17 24.28
CA ARG A 74 -17.73 -10.75 23.49
C ARG A 74 -17.38 -10.45 22.03
N SER A 75 -16.24 -9.83 21.76
CA SER A 75 -15.77 -9.60 20.39
C SER A 75 -15.50 -10.92 19.66
N ARG A 76 -14.90 -11.91 20.34
CA ARG A 76 -14.70 -13.26 19.79
C ARG A 76 -16.02 -13.97 19.50
N ILE A 77 -17.01 -13.86 20.40
CA ILE A 77 -18.35 -14.43 20.19
C ILE A 77 -19.05 -13.75 19.01
N LYS A 78 -18.99 -12.42 18.89
CA LYS A 78 -19.56 -11.71 17.73
C LYS A 78 -18.91 -12.10 16.41
N LEU A 79 -17.58 -12.30 16.39
CA LEU A 79 -16.87 -12.78 15.21
C LEU A 79 -17.31 -14.20 14.84
N LYS A 80 -17.45 -15.09 15.84
CA LYS A 80 -17.96 -16.45 15.61
C LYS A 80 -19.41 -16.47 15.13
N LEU A 81 -20.29 -15.65 15.72
CA LEU A 81 -21.69 -15.54 15.27
C LEU A 81 -21.79 -14.95 13.87
N ALA A 82 -20.99 -13.94 13.52
CA ALA A 82 -20.95 -13.40 12.16
C ALA A 82 -20.37 -14.41 11.14
N GLN A 83 -19.47 -15.30 11.57
CA GLN A 83 -19.01 -16.42 10.77
C GLN A 83 -20.09 -17.50 10.63
N ASN A 84 -20.84 -17.79 11.70
CA ASN A 84 -21.93 -18.76 11.69
C ASN A 84 -23.16 -18.25 10.92
N GLU A 85 -23.54 -16.98 10.98
CA GLU A 85 -24.61 -16.40 10.14
C GLU A 85 -24.25 -16.41 8.63
N LEU A 86 -22.96 -16.49 8.30
CA LEU A 86 -22.51 -16.72 6.92
C LEU A 86 -22.53 -18.20 6.54
N LEU A 87 -22.42 -19.11 7.50
CA LEU A 87 -22.48 -20.57 7.32
C LEU A 87 -23.93 -21.10 7.38
N GLU A 88 -24.82 -20.51 8.17
CA GLU A 88 -26.24 -20.89 8.27
C GLU A 88 -27.04 -20.58 6.99
N LYS A 89 -26.49 -19.78 6.07
CA LYS A 89 -27.00 -19.68 4.69
C LYS A 89 -26.65 -20.88 3.81
N ASP A 90 -25.67 -21.68 4.22
CA ASP A 90 -25.20 -22.89 3.54
C ASP A 90 -25.63 -24.19 4.28
N GLU A 91 -26.10 -24.11 5.54
CA GLU A 91 -26.43 -25.28 6.39
C GLU A 91 -27.81 -25.94 6.18
N ASP A 92 -28.64 -25.49 5.22
CA ASP A 92 -29.84 -26.26 4.80
C ASP A 92 -29.47 -27.60 4.09
N LEU A 93 -28.18 -27.97 4.03
CA LEU A 93 -27.66 -29.10 3.26
C LEU A 93 -26.81 -30.13 4.03
N GLU A 94 -26.57 -29.98 5.34
CA GLU A 94 -25.67 -30.89 6.07
C GLU A 94 -26.42 -31.81 7.05
N ASN A 95 -26.95 -32.91 6.50
CA ASN A 95 -27.16 -34.14 7.28
C ASN A 95 -26.93 -35.38 6.41
N GLN A 96 -25.79 -35.43 5.72
CA GLN A 96 -25.22 -36.66 5.14
C GLN A 96 -23.71 -36.61 5.31
N THR A 97 -23.12 -37.76 5.66
CA THR A 97 -21.67 -38.04 5.77
C THR A 97 -20.83 -37.35 4.69
N PRO A 98 -19.58 -36.91 4.96
CA PRO A 98 -18.80 -36.12 4.01
C PRO A 98 -18.29 -37.01 2.87
N GLU A 99 -19.15 -37.23 1.89
CA GLU A 99 -18.77 -37.68 0.57
C GLU A 99 -18.08 -36.49 -0.10
N VAL A 100 -16.74 -36.48 -0.09
CA VAL A 100 -15.94 -35.45 -0.78
C VAL A 100 -16.44 -35.36 -2.22
N SER A 101 -17.05 -34.22 -2.56
CA SER A 101 -17.67 -33.98 -3.86
C SER A 101 -16.67 -34.27 -4.98
N GLU A 102 -17.16 -34.80 -6.10
CA GLU A 102 -16.34 -35.02 -7.29
C GLU A 102 -15.63 -33.71 -7.73
N SER A 103 -16.29 -32.57 -7.51
CA SER A 103 -15.70 -31.24 -7.74
C SER A 103 -14.44 -31.00 -6.89
N ASP A 104 -14.46 -31.38 -5.62
CA ASP A 104 -13.34 -31.18 -4.70
C ASP A 104 -12.18 -32.12 -5.04
N ARG A 105 -12.48 -33.36 -5.46
CA ARG A 105 -11.47 -34.32 -5.96
C ARG A 105 -10.76 -33.79 -7.20
N ILE A 106 -11.53 -33.24 -8.14
CA ILE A 106 -10.98 -32.60 -9.35
C ILE A 106 -10.10 -31.40 -8.96
N ALA A 107 -10.57 -30.53 -8.06
CA ALA A 107 -9.81 -29.36 -7.62
C ALA A 107 -8.48 -29.73 -6.95
N LEU A 108 -8.47 -30.76 -6.09
CA LEU A 108 -7.26 -31.30 -5.48
C LEU A 108 -6.28 -31.86 -6.51
N SER A 109 -6.77 -32.61 -7.50
CA SER A 109 -5.94 -33.11 -8.60
C SER A 109 -5.32 -31.98 -9.43
N LEU A 110 -6.10 -30.94 -9.73
CA LEU A 110 -5.62 -29.74 -10.44
C LEU A 110 -4.60 -28.96 -9.63
N LYS A 111 -4.79 -28.82 -8.30
CA LYS A 111 -3.80 -28.22 -7.40
C LYS A 111 -2.47 -28.96 -7.44
N LEU A 112 -2.50 -30.29 -7.36
CA LEU A 112 -1.29 -31.12 -7.47
C LEU A 112 -0.59 -30.92 -8.82
N SER A 113 -1.36 -30.79 -9.91
CA SER A 113 -0.80 -30.48 -11.23
C SER A 113 -0.17 -29.08 -11.27
N LEU A 114 -0.80 -28.07 -10.66
CA LEU A 114 -0.27 -26.71 -10.63
C LEU A 114 1.07 -26.60 -9.88
N ASN A 115 1.29 -27.46 -8.89
CA ASN A 115 2.57 -27.51 -8.16
C ASN A 115 3.69 -28.26 -8.90
N ARG A 116 3.41 -28.84 -10.07
CA ARG A 116 4.43 -29.41 -10.94
C ARG A 116 4.94 -28.35 -11.93
N ASP A 117 6.19 -28.50 -12.35
CA ASP A 117 6.78 -27.66 -13.39
C ASP A 117 6.44 -28.22 -14.78
N GLY A 118 6.22 -27.32 -15.76
CA GLY A 118 6.07 -27.69 -17.18
C GLY A 118 4.73 -27.38 -17.87
N ASP A 119 3.77 -26.74 -17.20
CA ASP A 119 2.53 -26.30 -17.85
C ASP A 119 2.73 -24.97 -18.62
N ASN A 120 2.10 -24.85 -19.80
CA ASN A 120 1.92 -23.54 -20.46
C ASN A 120 1.12 -22.61 -19.54
N TRP A 121 1.49 -21.33 -19.49
CA TRP A 121 0.87 -20.34 -18.61
C TRP A 121 -0.65 -20.20 -18.81
N ASP A 122 -1.14 -20.29 -20.04
CA ASP A 122 -2.60 -20.26 -20.29
C ASP A 122 -3.32 -21.43 -19.60
N LEU A 123 -2.70 -22.62 -19.60
CA LEU A 123 -3.23 -23.79 -18.89
C LEU A 123 -3.13 -23.61 -17.38
N VAL A 124 -2.06 -22.97 -16.89
CA VAL A 124 -1.94 -22.60 -15.47
C VAL A 124 -3.13 -21.71 -15.07
N CYS A 125 -3.41 -20.65 -15.83
CA CYS A 125 -4.54 -19.75 -15.58
C CYS A 125 -5.90 -20.45 -15.61
N GLU A 126 -6.12 -21.35 -16.56
CA GLU A 126 -7.36 -22.14 -16.65
C GLU A 126 -7.54 -23.10 -15.46
N LYS A 127 -6.47 -23.82 -15.09
CA LYS A 127 -6.48 -24.68 -13.89
C LYS A 127 -6.67 -23.82 -12.63
N TRP A 128 -6.05 -22.64 -12.58
CA TRP A 128 -6.14 -21.71 -11.47
C TRP A 128 -7.59 -21.29 -11.20
N LYS A 129 -8.35 -20.91 -12.24
CA LYS A 129 -9.78 -20.58 -12.12
C LYS A 129 -10.57 -21.75 -11.52
N LYS A 130 -10.29 -22.98 -11.96
CA LYS A 130 -10.99 -24.19 -11.50
C LYS A 130 -10.69 -24.54 -10.04
N THR A 131 -9.54 -24.12 -9.52
CA THR A 131 -9.15 -24.35 -8.12
C THR A 131 -9.43 -23.16 -7.20
N PHE A 132 -10.21 -22.17 -7.64
CA PHE A 132 -10.49 -20.95 -6.88
C PHE A 132 -11.13 -21.22 -5.52
N HIS A 133 -12.18 -22.05 -5.46
CA HIS A 133 -12.90 -22.35 -4.21
C HIS A 133 -11.96 -22.98 -3.16
N LEU A 134 -11.13 -23.95 -3.59
CA LEU A 134 -10.13 -24.58 -2.74
C LEU A 134 -9.12 -23.56 -2.19
N ARG A 135 -8.62 -22.64 -3.04
CA ARG A 135 -7.77 -21.53 -2.59
C ARG A 135 -8.47 -20.64 -1.57
N GLN A 136 -9.73 -20.28 -1.79
CA GLN A 136 -10.50 -19.41 -0.89
C GLN A 136 -10.78 -20.06 0.46
N GLN A 137 -10.85 -21.39 0.51
CA GLN A 137 -10.91 -22.13 1.77
C GLN A 137 -9.55 -22.11 2.47
N GLU A 138 -8.49 -22.45 1.74
CA GLU A 138 -7.14 -22.57 2.32
C GLU A 138 -6.57 -21.23 2.80
N VAL A 139 -6.85 -20.11 2.12
CA VAL A 139 -6.40 -18.78 2.57
C VAL A 139 -6.99 -18.39 3.93
N LYS A 140 -8.11 -19.00 4.33
CA LYS A 140 -8.73 -18.78 5.65
C LYS A 140 -8.20 -19.73 6.72
N GLN A 141 -7.65 -20.88 6.31
CA GLN A 141 -7.27 -21.97 7.20
C GLN A 141 -5.76 -22.02 7.46
N LEU A 142 -4.95 -21.70 6.45
CA LEU A 142 -3.50 -21.75 6.49
C LEU A 142 -2.91 -20.41 6.92
N ASP A 143 -1.72 -20.44 7.53
CA ASP A 143 -0.92 -19.23 7.65
C ASP A 143 -0.33 -18.79 6.30
N SER A 144 0.27 -17.60 6.24
CA SER A 144 0.80 -17.07 4.98
C SER A 144 1.93 -17.90 4.39
N GLN A 145 2.84 -18.44 5.22
CA GLN A 145 3.96 -19.24 4.73
C GLN A 145 3.47 -20.59 4.21
N GLU A 146 2.56 -21.24 4.94
CA GLU A 146 1.92 -22.48 4.55
C GLU A 146 1.13 -22.32 3.25
N PHE A 147 0.38 -21.22 3.11
CA PHE A 147 -0.40 -20.93 1.92
C PHE A 147 0.49 -20.78 0.68
N PHE A 148 1.54 -19.95 0.74
CA PHE A 148 2.44 -19.76 -0.40
C PHE A 148 3.25 -21.03 -0.72
N ALA A 149 3.57 -21.86 0.28
CA ALA A 149 4.19 -23.16 0.06
C ALA A 149 3.22 -24.16 -0.62
N ALA A 150 1.93 -24.08 -0.32
CA ALA A 150 0.90 -24.92 -0.93
C ALA A 150 0.55 -24.51 -2.37
N TRP A 151 0.83 -23.27 -2.76
CA TRP A 151 0.49 -22.68 -4.06
C TRP A 151 1.72 -22.08 -4.75
N LEU A 152 2.63 -22.94 -5.20
CA LEU A 152 3.96 -22.56 -5.68
C LEU A 152 3.96 -21.61 -6.88
N LYS A 153 2.87 -21.57 -7.66
CA LYS A 153 2.75 -20.64 -8.81
C LYS A 153 2.75 -19.16 -8.40
N PHE A 154 2.56 -18.82 -7.12
CA PHE A 154 2.79 -17.45 -6.64
C PHE A 154 4.26 -17.02 -6.65
N ALA A 155 5.22 -17.94 -6.72
CA ALA A 155 6.64 -17.62 -6.82
C ALA A 155 7.07 -17.25 -8.26
N TYR A 156 6.20 -17.41 -9.26
CA TYR A 156 6.51 -17.16 -10.65
C TYR A 156 6.37 -15.68 -11.01
N ALA A 157 7.15 -15.22 -11.99
CA ALA A 157 7.14 -13.82 -12.43
C ALA A 157 5.75 -13.35 -12.93
N GLN A 158 4.95 -14.27 -13.47
CA GLN A 158 3.61 -14.00 -13.99
C GLN A 158 2.50 -14.12 -12.92
N ALA A 159 2.84 -14.35 -11.65
CA ALA A 159 1.87 -14.56 -10.57
C ALA A 159 0.86 -13.40 -10.41
N THR A 160 1.16 -12.21 -10.94
CA THR A 160 0.22 -11.09 -11.04
C THR A 160 -1.08 -11.49 -11.74
N ASP A 161 -1.01 -12.30 -12.80
CA ASP A 161 -2.18 -12.75 -13.57
C ASP A 161 -3.09 -13.61 -12.70
N LEU A 162 -2.49 -14.41 -11.81
CA LEU A 162 -3.21 -15.28 -10.88
C LEU A 162 -3.95 -14.48 -9.80
N ILE A 163 -3.34 -13.39 -9.34
CA ILE A 163 -3.95 -12.44 -8.41
C ILE A 163 -5.12 -11.72 -9.09
N GLU A 164 -4.95 -11.30 -10.34
CA GLU A 164 -6.02 -10.67 -11.13
C GLU A 164 -7.21 -11.61 -11.37
N ILE A 165 -6.95 -12.88 -11.69
CA ILE A 165 -7.98 -13.91 -11.82
C ILE A 165 -8.78 -14.03 -10.52
N ASP A 166 -8.10 -14.19 -9.38
CA ASP A 166 -8.78 -14.33 -8.09
C ASP A 166 -9.58 -13.06 -7.75
N PHE A 167 -9.03 -11.88 -8.03
CA PHE A 167 -9.74 -10.61 -7.82
C PHE A 167 -11.00 -10.49 -8.67
N GLU A 168 -10.94 -10.84 -9.96
CA GLU A 168 -12.11 -10.80 -10.86
C GLU A 168 -13.17 -11.83 -10.45
N MET A 169 -12.76 -13.01 -9.96
CA MET A 169 -13.69 -14.02 -9.44
C MET A 169 -14.37 -13.57 -8.14
N MET A 170 -13.63 -12.91 -7.24
CA MET A 170 -14.20 -12.36 -5.99
C MET A 170 -15.07 -11.12 -6.25
N TYR A 171 -14.70 -10.31 -7.23
CA TYR A 171 -15.32 -9.02 -7.50
C TYR A 171 -15.55 -8.80 -9.00
N PRO A 172 -16.55 -9.47 -9.59
CA PRO A 172 -16.80 -9.39 -11.03
C PRO A 172 -17.01 -7.95 -11.51
N ARG A 173 -16.36 -7.61 -12.62
CA ARG A 173 -16.39 -6.31 -13.29
C ARG A 173 -15.84 -5.14 -12.45
N ARG A 174 -14.99 -5.42 -11.46
CA ARG A 174 -14.37 -4.39 -10.61
C ARG A 174 -12.88 -4.17 -10.85
N SER A 175 -12.26 -4.91 -11.76
CA SER A 175 -10.83 -4.80 -12.10
C SER A 175 -10.37 -3.37 -12.42
N SER A 176 -11.21 -2.57 -13.09
CA SER A 176 -10.88 -1.17 -13.44
C SER A 176 -11.27 -0.13 -12.37
N PHE A 177 -11.87 -0.54 -11.25
CA PHE A 177 -12.42 0.40 -10.27
C PHE A 177 -11.33 1.20 -9.55
N LEU A 178 -10.13 0.64 -9.41
CA LEU A 178 -9.00 1.38 -8.85
C LEU A 178 -8.74 2.65 -9.67
N PHE A 179 -8.69 2.52 -11.00
CA PHE A 179 -8.41 3.64 -11.90
C PHE A 179 -9.57 4.65 -11.93
N SER A 180 -10.81 4.18 -12.06
CA SER A 180 -11.97 5.08 -12.15
C SER A 180 -12.27 5.81 -10.83
N LYS A 181 -11.91 5.21 -9.68
CA LYS A 181 -12.10 5.81 -8.36
C LYS A 181 -10.84 6.46 -7.78
N TRP A 182 -9.71 6.41 -8.49
CA TRP A 182 -8.43 6.92 -8.00
C TRP A 182 -8.51 8.39 -7.61
N GLU A 183 -9.04 9.24 -8.49
CA GLU A 183 -9.18 10.68 -8.22
C GLU A 183 -10.10 10.96 -7.01
N ALA A 184 -11.21 10.25 -6.91
CA ALA A 184 -12.11 10.36 -5.77
C ALA A 184 -11.44 9.90 -4.46
N PHE A 185 -10.60 8.87 -4.52
CA PHE A 185 -9.79 8.40 -3.39
C PHE A 185 -8.74 9.45 -3.00
N LYS A 186 -7.98 10.00 -3.95
CA LYS A 186 -6.98 11.05 -3.71
C LYS A 186 -7.57 12.25 -2.96
N ASN A 187 -8.74 12.73 -3.42
CA ASN A 187 -9.42 13.85 -2.76
C ASN A 187 -9.82 13.54 -1.31
N LYS A 188 -10.23 12.31 -1.01
CA LYS A 188 -10.58 11.90 0.35
C LYS A 188 -9.35 11.72 1.24
N ILE A 189 -8.29 11.10 0.71
CA ILE A 189 -7.11 10.77 1.50
C ILE A 189 -6.27 12.02 1.81
N PHE A 190 -6.27 13.02 0.94
CA PHE A 190 -5.60 14.28 1.23
C PHE A 190 -6.20 15.02 2.42
N ASN A 191 -7.52 15.06 2.53
CA ASN A 191 -8.18 15.60 3.72
C ASN A 191 -7.73 14.82 4.97
N PHE A 192 -7.67 13.49 4.89
CA PHE A 192 -7.18 12.68 6.01
C PHE A 192 -5.74 13.05 6.40
N TYR A 193 -4.84 13.22 5.43
CA TYR A 193 -3.45 13.62 5.68
C TYR A 193 -3.33 14.98 6.36
N ASP A 194 -4.08 15.98 5.88
CA ASP A 194 -4.06 17.34 6.44
C ASP A 194 -4.46 17.38 7.92
N TYR A 195 -5.38 16.51 8.34
CA TYR A 195 -5.83 16.44 9.75
C TYR A 195 -4.98 15.53 10.64
N ASN A 196 -4.41 14.44 10.11
CA ASN A 196 -3.86 13.35 10.93
C ASN A 196 -2.34 13.21 10.87
N ILE A 197 -1.67 13.81 9.89
CA ILE A 197 -0.22 13.70 9.73
C ILE A 197 0.42 15.05 10.07
N SER A 198 0.92 15.15 11.31
CA SER A 198 1.67 16.33 11.79
C SER A 198 3.10 16.27 11.25
N ASN A 199 3.32 16.77 10.04
CA ASN A 199 4.66 16.98 9.51
C ASN A 199 4.71 18.19 8.57
N GLU A 200 5.83 18.92 8.59
CA GLU A 200 6.07 20.17 7.84
C GLU A 200 6.01 20.03 6.31
N ALA A 201 5.88 18.82 5.79
CA ALA A 201 5.49 18.56 4.41
C ALA A 201 4.00 18.92 4.23
N LYS A 202 3.68 20.21 4.33
CA LYS A 202 2.45 20.76 3.75
C LYS A 202 2.42 20.27 2.31
N LEU A 203 1.54 19.31 2.08
CA LEU A 203 1.31 18.57 0.86
C LEU A 203 1.69 19.43 -0.35
N CYS A 204 2.80 19.12 -1.01
CA CYS A 204 3.19 19.89 -2.18
C CYS A 204 2.08 19.70 -3.21
N LYS A 205 1.26 20.74 -3.43
CA LYS A 205 0.13 20.71 -4.37
C LYS A 205 0.57 20.59 -5.84
N LYS A 206 1.87 20.43 -6.11
CA LYS A 206 2.38 20.18 -7.45
C LYS A 206 1.92 18.78 -7.87
N ILE A 207 1.05 18.75 -8.88
CA ILE A 207 0.47 17.56 -9.51
C ILE A 207 1.54 16.48 -9.73
N ASP A 208 2.70 16.87 -10.27
CA ASP A 208 3.81 15.97 -10.60
C ASP A 208 4.43 15.20 -9.42
N SER A 209 4.13 15.60 -8.18
CA SER A 209 4.62 14.95 -6.97
C SER A 209 3.52 14.31 -6.12
N GLN A 210 2.25 14.47 -6.51
CA GLN A 210 1.11 14.03 -5.71
C GLN A 210 1.08 12.52 -5.54
N ASP A 211 1.22 11.75 -6.63
CA ASP A 211 1.14 10.29 -6.56
C ASP A 211 2.32 9.68 -5.77
N TYR A 212 3.51 10.28 -5.86
CA TYR A 212 4.64 9.93 -5.00
C TYR A 212 4.33 10.18 -3.52
N LEU A 213 3.81 11.36 -3.20
CA LEU A 213 3.43 11.73 -1.83
C LEU A 213 2.35 10.80 -1.29
N ILE A 214 1.33 10.50 -2.08
CA ILE A 214 0.27 9.55 -1.69
C ILE A 214 0.88 8.17 -1.43
N SER A 215 1.79 7.69 -2.28
CA SER A 215 2.41 6.37 -2.15
C SER A 215 3.21 6.25 -0.84
N ILE A 216 4.03 7.24 -0.49
CA ILE A 216 4.80 7.20 0.76
C ILE A 216 3.91 7.42 1.99
N LEU A 217 2.87 8.26 1.89
CA LEU A 217 1.96 8.53 3.01
C LEU A 217 0.95 7.40 3.23
N LEU A 218 0.73 6.56 2.21
CA LEU A 218 -0.10 5.35 2.35
C LEU A 218 0.44 4.45 3.46
N CYS A 219 1.77 4.40 3.65
CA CYS A 219 2.42 3.66 4.73
C CYS A 219 2.05 4.15 6.14
N ALA A 220 1.54 5.38 6.28
CA ALA A 220 1.02 5.91 7.55
C ALA A 220 -0.45 5.54 7.78
N VAL A 221 -1.22 5.31 6.69
CA VAL A 221 -2.63 4.88 6.74
C VAL A 221 -2.73 3.38 6.92
N LEU A 222 -1.86 2.65 6.23
CA LEU A 222 -1.77 1.20 6.21
C LEU A 222 -0.40 0.78 6.79
N PRO A 223 -0.21 0.95 8.11
CA PRO A 223 1.06 0.63 8.74
C PRO A 223 1.36 -0.87 8.63
N SER A 224 2.62 -1.19 8.34
CA SER A 224 3.08 -2.58 8.28
C SER A 224 2.90 -3.28 9.63
N THR A 225 2.38 -4.51 9.59
CA THR A 225 2.25 -5.38 10.77
C THR A 225 3.49 -6.26 10.98
N ALA A 226 4.50 -6.12 10.11
CA ALA A 226 5.73 -6.91 10.16
C ALA A 226 6.51 -6.68 11.46
N ARG A 227 7.19 -7.72 11.94
CA ARG A 227 8.01 -7.68 13.15
C ARG A 227 9.37 -8.31 12.91
N PHE A 228 10.42 -7.61 13.34
CA PHE A 228 11.79 -8.08 13.26
C PHE A 228 12.11 -9.03 14.41
N LYS A 229 12.75 -10.15 14.09
CA LYS A 229 13.25 -11.15 15.05
C LYS A 229 14.75 -10.90 15.31
N ASN A 230 15.20 -11.24 16.52
CA ASN A 230 16.62 -11.32 16.82
C ASN A 230 17.23 -12.66 16.35
N GLU A 231 18.55 -12.79 16.50
CA GLU A 231 19.28 -14.04 16.22
C GLU A 231 18.74 -15.25 17.02
N LYS A 232 18.10 -15.00 18.17
CA LYS A 232 17.44 -16.02 19.01
C LYS A 232 15.97 -16.25 18.66
N GLY A 233 15.47 -15.68 17.55
CA GLY A 233 14.09 -15.82 17.07
C GLY A 233 13.02 -14.98 17.80
N LYS A 234 13.38 -14.22 18.84
CA LYS A 234 12.45 -13.37 19.61
C LYS A 234 12.16 -12.08 18.86
N PHE A 235 10.88 -11.72 18.75
CA PHE A 235 10.46 -10.43 18.18
C PHE A 235 10.94 -9.26 19.05
N ILE A 236 11.74 -8.35 18.47
CA ILE A 236 12.27 -7.17 19.19
C ILE A 236 11.46 -5.91 18.88
N LYS A 237 11.14 -5.69 17.60
CA LYS A 237 10.58 -4.41 17.13
C LYS A 237 9.65 -4.62 15.95
N GLY A 238 8.56 -3.86 15.90
CA GLY A 238 7.70 -3.77 14.71
C GLY A 238 8.32 -2.88 13.63
N ALA A 239 7.95 -3.12 12.38
CA ALA A 239 8.28 -2.21 11.28
C ALA A 239 7.73 -0.81 11.55
N THR A 240 8.57 0.21 11.36
CA THR A 240 8.15 1.61 11.47
C THR A 240 7.55 2.10 10.15
N ILE A 241 6.89 3.25 10.18
CA ILE A 241 6.40 3.91 8.95
C ILE A 241 7.58 4.23 8.03
N LEU A 242 8.73 4.65 8.58
CA LEU A 242 9.92 4.94 7.79
C LEU A 242 10.47 3.66 7.13
N ASP A 243 10.55 2.55 7.87
CA ASP A 243 10.97 1.26 7.29
C ASP A 243 10.02 0.85 6.14
N SER A 244 8.73 1.11 6.31
CA SER A 244 7.71 0.83 5.29
C SER A 244 7.89 1.73 4.06
N GLN A 245 8.17 3.02 4.25
CA GLN A 245 8.41 3.95 3.15
C GLN A 245 9.68 3.59 2.35
N GLU A 246 10.77 3.27 3.04
CA GLU A 246 12.04 2.85 2.41
C GLU A 246 11.93 1.51 1.68
N SER A 247 11.08 0.59 2.17
CA SER A 247 10.84 -0.69 1.51
C SER A 247 9.81 -0.62 0.40
N PHE A 248 8.91 0.37 0.40
CA PHE A 248 7.82 0.46 -0.57
C PHE A 248 8.15 1.32 -1.80
N VAL A 249 8.89 2.42 -1.64
CA VAL A 249 9.18 3.35 -2.74
C VAL A 249 10.66 3.71 -2.79
N LEU A 250 11.30 3.38 -3.92
CA LEU A 250 12.64 3.86 -4.27
C LEU A 250 12.54 5.14 -5.09
N ARG A 251 12.87 6.28 -4.46
CA ARG A 251 12.98 7.56 -5.15
C ARG A 251 14.36 7.69 -5.82
N LEU A 252 14.36 7.92 -7.13
CA LEU A 252 15.53 8.19 -7.93
C LEU A 252 15.57 9.66 -8.37
N THR A 253 16.77 10.25 -8.31
CA THR A 253 17.05 11.59 -8.87
C THR A 253 17.17 11.56 -10.39
N THR A 254 17.73 10.47 -10.92
CA THR A 254 17.87 10.20 -12.35
C THR A 254 17.65 8.72 -12.61
N ILE A 255 17.08 8.38 -13.77
CA ILE A 255 16.90 6.99 -14.17
C ILE A 255 18.25 6.29 -14.37
N ASN A 256 19.32 7.01 -14.71
CA ASN A 256 20.61 6.42 -15.02
C ASN A 256 21.23 5.64 -13.85
N ASP A 257 20.87 5.98 -12.61
CA ASP A 257 21.45 5.37 -11.41
C ASP A 257 20.61 4.19 -10.89
N TYR A 258 19.54 3.79 -11.59
CA TYR A 258 18.56 2.84 -11.06
C TYR A 258 19.17 1.48 -10.68
N MET A 259 20.04 0.93 -11.53
CA MET A 259 20.68 -0.37 -11.27
C MET A 259 21.57 -0.32 -10.02
N VAL A 260 22.40 0.73 -9.90
CA VAL A 260 23.27 0.93 -8.73
C VAL A 260 22.44 1.02 -7.45
N GLN A 261 21.28 1.71 -7.51
CA GLN A 261 20.39 1.85 -6.36
C GLN A 261 19.67 0.54 -6.03
N ILE A 262 19.24 -0.23 -7.03
CA ILE A 262 18.65 -1.56 -6.83
C ILE A 262 19.67 -2.50 -6.17
N GLU A 263 20.91 -2.55 -6.68
CA GLU A 263 21.98 -3.37 -6.11
C GLU A 263 22.27 -2.99 -4.67
N ARG A 264 22.30 -1.69 -4.36
CA ARG A 264 22.49 -1.20 -2.99
C ARG A 264 21.38 -1.67 -2.06
N ILE A 265 20.12 -1.69 -2.52
CA ILE A 265 18.98 -2.19 -1.75
C ILE A 265 19.08 -3.69 -1.56
N ILE A 266 19.31 -4.44 -2.64
CA ILE A 266 19.53 -5.90 -2.61
C ILE A 266 20.59 -6.22 -1.55
N TYR A 267 21.74 -5.55 -1.61
CA TYR A 267 22.83 -5.73 -0.66
C TYR A 267 22.40 -5.42 0.79
N LYS A 268 21.73 -4.28 1.03
CA LYS A 268 21.23 -3.88 2.38
C LYS A 268 20.34 -4.96 2.99
N TYR A 269 19.39 -5.51 2.23
CA TYR A 269 18.44 -6.49 2.75
C TYR A 269 19.07 -7.87 2.94
N TYR A 270 19.81 -8.38 1.95
CA TYR A 270 20.41 -9.72 2.05
C TYR A 270 21.51 -9.82 3.11
N THR A 271 22.34 -8.78 3.27
CA THR A 271 23.34 -8.75 4.37
C THR A 271 22.71 -8.71 5.76
N SER A 272 21.47 -8.23 5.85
CA SER A 272 20.67 -8.23 7.08
C SER A 272 19.85 -9.51 7.27
N GLY A 273 19.99 -10.51 6.39
CA GLY A 273 19.20 -11.75 6.42
C GLY A 273 17.70 -11.52 6.13
N LEU A 274 17.36 -10.42 5.46
CA LEU A 274 15.99 -10.04 5.13
C LEU A 274 15.68 -10.33 3.66
N THR A 275 14.42 -10.64 3.38
CA THR A 275 13.91 -10.80 2.01
C THR A 275 13.61 -9.45 1.39
N LEU A 276 13.91 -9.30 0.10
CA LEU A 276 13.45 -8.15 -0.67
C LEU A 276 11.96 -8.30 -1.00
N GLN A 277 11.19 -7.23 -0.78
CA GLN A 277 9.78 -7.15 -1.18
C GLN A 277 9.67 -6.33 -2.47
N PRO A 278 8.62 -6.52 -3.29
CA PRO A 278 8.35 -5.65 -4.43
C PRO A 278 8.24 -4.18 -3.99
N PHE A 279 8.86 -3.27 -4.76
CA PHE A 279 8.83 -1.83 -4.49
C PHE A 279 8.68 -1.01 -5.77
N VAL A 280 8.14 0.19 -5.63
CA VAL A 280 7.89 1.11 -6.75
C VAL A 280 9.11 2.00 -6.95
N ILE A 281 9.58 2.13 -8.19
CA ILE A 281 10.64 3.07 -8.55
C ILE A 281 9.99 4.36 -9.05
N VAL A 282 10.36 5.50 -8.45
CA VAL A 282 9.84 6.81 -8.84
C VAL A 282 11.00 7.72 -9.24
N THR A 283 10.99 8.18 -10.48
CA THR A 283 11.93 9.18 -11.00
C THR A 283 11.29 10.55 -11.01
N LEU A 284 11.92 11.54 -10.37
CA LEU A 284 11.51 12.93 -10.54
C LEU A 284 12.28 13.54 -11.70
N TYR A 285 11.56 13.90 -12.77
CA TYR A 285 12.12 14.79 -13.78
C TYR A 285 12.30 16.17 -13.14
N GLN A 286 13.53 16.47 -12.69
CA GLN A 286 13.92 17.86 -12.59
C GLN A 286 13.98 18.35 -14.04
N HIS A 287 13.04 19.21 -14.44
CA HIS A 287 13.28 20.05 -15.61
C HIS A 287 14.62 20.72 -15.37
N ALA A 288 15.63 20.28 -16.13
CA ALA A 288 16.92 20.94 -16.16
C ALA A 288 16.60 22.42 -16.32
N HIS A 289 17.05 23.20 -15.33
CA HIS A 289 16.93 24.64 -15.38
C HIS A 289 17.70 25.04 -16.62
N VAL A 290 17.02 25.22 -17.76
CA VAL A 290 17.64 25.77 -18.97
C VAL A 290 18.20 27.10 -18.48
N PRO A 291 19.54 27.26 -18.43
CA PRO A 291 20.09 28.54 -18.05
C PRO A 291 19.53 29.49 -19.11
N LYS A 292 18.70 30.45 -18.68
CA LYS A 292 18.30 31.56 -19.53
C LYS A 292 19.61 32.08 -20.10
N ARG A 293 19.86 31.83 -21.39
CA ARG A 293 20.98 32.46 -22.09
C ARG A 293 20.85 33.92 -21.73
N LYS A 294 21.79 34.43 -20.94
CA LYS A 294 21.99 35.87 -20.83
C LYS A 294 22.07 36.30 -22.28
N GLN A 295 21.11 37.08 -22.74
CA GLN A 295 21.35 37.92 -23.89
C GLN A 295 22.50 38.81 -23.45
N GLU A 296 23.72 38.40 -23.78
CA GLU A 296 24.82 39.31 -23.94
C GLU A 296 24.32 40.34 -24.93
N LYS A 297 23.92 41.49 -24.40
CA LYS A 297 23.93 42.74 -25.16
C LYS A 297 25.38 42.94 -25.56
N GLY A 298 25.75 42.32 -26.68
CA GLY A 298 26.99 42.59 -27.38
C GLY A 298 27.00 44.07 -27.69
N LYS A 299 27.78 44.83 -26.93
CA LYS A 299 28.30 46.13 -27.34
C LYS A 299 29.07 45.88 -28.64
N ARG A 300 28.39 46.05 -29.78
CA ARG A 300 29.06 46.07 -31.09
C ARG A 300 30.04 47.24 -31.10
N PRO A 301 31.31 47.05 -31.48
CA PRO A 301 32.22 48.16 -31.73
C PRO A 301 31.74 48.92 -32.98
N GLN A 302 31.34 50.18 -32.80
CA GLN A 302 31.15 51.14 -33.89
C GLN A 302 32.50 51.46 -34.53
N LYS A 303 32.99 50.61 -35.45
CA LYS A 303 34.15 50.97 -36.29
C LYS A 303 34.27 50.05 -37.51
N ARG A 304 33.19 49.87 -38.28
CA ARG A 304 33.27 49.23 -39.62
C ARG A 304 32.09 49.52 -40.56
N ARG A 305 31.48 50.69 -40.41
CA ARG A 305 30.36 51.15 -41.27
C ARG A 305 30.61 52.45 -42.04
N LYS A 306 31.89 52.82 -42.19
CA LYS A 306 32.33 53.92 -43.08
C LYS A 306 33.17 53.47 -44.29
N LYS A 307 33.44 52.16 -44.46
CA LYS A 307 34.20 51.65 -45.62
C LYS A 307 33.37 50.88 -46.66
N ALA A 308 32.12 50.52 -46.37
CA ALA A 308 31.23 49.87 -47.34
C ALA A 308 30.35 50.85 -48.12
N LYS A 309 30.19 52.11 -47.64
CA LYS A 309 29.41 53.14 -48.33
C LYS A 309 30.21 53.98 -49.34
N ALA A 310 31.52 53.76 -49.44
CA ALA A 310 32.39 54.42 -50.41
C ALA A 310 32.68 53.53 -51.64
N ALA A 311 32.52 52.21 -51.53
CA ALA A 311 32.69 51.29 -52.66
C ALA A 311 31.44 51.25 -53.57
N ASP A 312 30.24 51.32 -52.99
CA ASP A 312 28.98 51.28 -53.76
C ASP A 312 28.66 52.60 -54.51
N GLN A 313 29.41 53.69 -54.28
CA GLN A 313 29.27 54.94 -55.04
C GLN A 313 30.29 55.06 -56.20
N GLU A 314 31.33 54.24 -56.23
CA GLU A 314 32.35 54.25 -57.29
C GLU A 314 31.98 53.27 -58.43
N GLU A 315 31.22 52.22 -58.13
CA GLU A 315 30.72 51.24 -59.11
C GLU A 315 29.48 51.76 -59.88
N ALA A 316 28.66 52.64 -59.28
CA ALA A 316 27.51 53.25 -59.94
C ALA A 316 27.91 54.37 -60.93
N ALA A 317 29.02 55.08 -60.68
CA ALA A 317 29.52 56.13 -61.59
C ALA A 317 30.29 55.57 -62.81
N SER A 318 30.68 54.29 -62.78
CA SER A 318 31.40 53.63 -63.87
C SER A 318 30.47 52.93 -64.88
N GLN A 319 29.18 52.73 -64.54
CA GLN A 319 28.19 52.11 -65.44
C GLN A 319 27.35 53.13 -66.23
N GLU A 320 27.35 54.40 -65.84
CA GLU A 320 26.66 55.48 -66.58
C GLU A 320 27.54 56.09 -67.70
N ALA A 321 28.85 55.79 -67.74
CA ALA A 321 29.78 56.27 -68.78
C ALA A 321 29.99 55.31 -69.97
N VAL A 322 29.31 54.15 -70.00
CA VAL A 322 29.42 53.15 -71.09
C VAL A 322 28.14 53.03 -71.92
N ALA A 323 27.04 53.67 -71.50
CA ALA A 323 25.77 53.67 -72.25
C ALA A 323 25.66 54.78 -73.31
N ASP A 324 26.60 55.73 -73.36
CA ASP A 324 26.55 56.91 -74.25
C ASP A 324 27.46 56.77 -75.50
N LYS A 325 27.82 55.55 -75.89
CA LYS A 325 28.68 55.25 -77.06
C LYS A 325 28.22 54.10 -77.96
N ALA A 326 26.96 53.69 -77.85
CA ALA A 326 26.39 52.63 -78.70
C ALA A 326 25.17 53.11 -79.52
N ASP A 327 25.11 54.40 -79.81
CA ASP A 327 24.11 55.03 -80.68
C ASP A 327 24.81 55.79 -81.83
N ASP A 328 25.73 55.10 -82.51
CA ASP A 328 26.30 55.54 -83.79
C ASP A 328 27.10 54.37 -84.38
N ASP A 329 26.41 53.35 -84.91
CA ASP A 329 26.94 52.60 -86.06
C ASP A 329 25.93 51.56 -86.59
N LYS A 330 25.52 51.81 -87.84
CA LYS A 330 24.97 50.88 -88.85
C LYS A 330 23.47 50.56 -88.73
N ALA A 331 22.56 51.08 -89.54
CA ALA A 331 22.64 51.64 -90.90
C ALA A 331 23.46 50.80 -91.90
N HIS A 332 22.74 50.03 -92.74
CA HIS A 332 23.13 49.42 -94.04
C HIS A 332 23.23 47.88 -94.10
N GLY A 333 22.55 47.35 -95.13
CA GLY A 333 22.80 46.05 -95.77
C GLY A 333 21.72 45.01 -95.45
N GLN A 334 20.56 45.08 -96.13
CA GLN A 334 20.19 44.29 -97.34
C GLN A 334 19.87 42.82 -97.06
#